data_AF-A0A7S2IAQ5-F1
#
_entry.id   AF-A0A7S2IAQ5-F1
#
_cell.length_a   1.000
_cell.length_b   1.000
_cell.length_c   1.000
_cell.angle_alpha   90.00
_cell.angle_beta   90.00
_cell.angle_gamma   90.00
#
_symmetry.space_group_name_H-M   'P 1'
#
loop_
_entity.id
_entity.type
_entity.pdbx_description
1 polymer ?
#
loop_
_entity_poly.entity_id
_entity_poly.type
_entity_poly.pdbx_seq_one_letter_code
_entity_poly.pdbx_strand_id
1 'polypeptide(L)'
;MQLFLRAASGATQVVEADPEADAAAAFGGGAGFVFGGVSLAPGQKLGDVPGLQDGSTVHAVPRLAGGGDGTEAMGKKNKKSHGLCIRCGKRAFHLQKKRCASCGYPATKIRSYEWAKKAKRRRAPGTGRQQYVKTLARRFKNKFREGTTPTARKKRGGSQ
;
A
#
# COMPACT_ATOMS: atom_id res chain seq x y z
N MET A 1 14.12 -30.85 -30.26
CA MET A 1 14.41 -29.42 -30.48
C MET A 1 15.32 -28.96 -29.36
N GLN A 2 16.42 -28.33 -29.73
CA GLN A 2 17.42 -27.78 -28.84
C GLN A 2 16.86 -26.52 -28.17
N LEU A 3 16.61 -26.58 -26.87
CA LEU A 3 16.10 -25.46 -26.08
C LEU A 3 17.12 -25.04 -25.02
N PHE A 4 17.11 -23.76 -24.67
CA PHE A 4 17.93 -23.23 -23.58
C PHE A 4 17.08 -23.07 -22.33
N LEU A 5 17.37 -23.84 -21.28
CA LEU A 5 16.73 -23.68 -19.99
C LEU A 5 17.55 -22.71 -19.13
N ARG A 6 16.96 -21.57 -18.78
CA ARG A 6 17.55 -20.62 -17.83
C ARG A 6 17.04 -20.90 -16.42
N ALA A 7 17.91 -21.46 -15.58
CA ALA A 7 17.62 -21.79 -14.19
C ALA A 7 17.35 -20.54 -13.34
N ALA A 8 16.67 -20.73 -12.20
CA ALA A 8 16.45 -19.67 -11.21
C ALA A 8 17.77 -19.09 -10.64
N SER A 9 18.87 -19.85 -10.68
CA SER A 9 20.21 -19.40 -10.31
C SER A 9 20.89 -18.53 -11.38
N GLY A 10 20.27 -18.39 -12.57
CA GLY A 10 20.84 -17.68 -13.71
C GLY A 10 21.72 -18.52 -14.63
N ALA A 11 21.97 -19.78 -14.31
CA ALA A 11 22.68 -20.71 -15.18
C ALA A 11 21.82 -21.11 -16.39
N THR A 12 22.45 -21.23 -17.57
CA THR A 12 21.79 -21.69 -18.79
C THR A 12 22.24 -23.12 -19.09
N GLN A 13 21.28 -24.01 -19.32
CA GLN A 13 21.53 -25.40 -19.73
C GLN A 13 20.93 -25.62 -21.12
N VAL A 14 21.66 -26.34 -21.96
CA VAL A 14 21.17 -26.78 -23.26
C VAL A 14 20.43 -28.10 -23.04
N VAL A 15 19.19 -28.18 -23.51
CA VAL A 15 18.33 -29.35 -23.34
C VAL A 15 17.75 -29.74 -24.69
N GLU A 16 18.00 -30.99 -25.10
CA GLU A 16 17.30 -31.60 -26.22
C GLU A 16 15.92 -32.04 -25.76
N ALA A 17 14.90 -31.28 -26.14
CA ALA A 17 13.52 -31.54 -25.76
C ALA A 17 12.74 -32.20 -26.90
N ASP A 18 11.97 -33.24 -26.59
CA ASP A 18 11.00 -33.81 -27.52
C ASP A 18 9.80 -32.84 -27.68
N PRO A 19 9.40 -32.45 -28.91
CA PRO A 19 8.26 -31.58 -29.14
C PRO A 19 6.93 -32.13 -28.61
N GLU A 20 6.79 -33.46 -28.45
CA GLU A 20 5.59 -34.07 -27.88
C GLU A 20 5.60 -34.12 -26.35
N ALA A 21 6.76 -33.93 -25.73
CA ALA A 21 6.88 -33.88 -24.28
C ALA A 21 6.33 -32.56 -23.72
N ASP A 22 5.87 -32.61 -22.48
CA ASP A 22 5.53 -31.42 -21.72
C ASP A 22 6.78 -30.81 -21.06
N ALA A 23 6.66 -29.56 -20.59
CA ALA A 23 7.79 -28.86 -19.97
C ALA A 23 8.33 -29.56 -18.71
N ALA A 24 7.50 -30.33 -18.00
CA ALA A 24 7.94 -31.07 -16.80
C ALA A 24 8.78 -32.29 -17.17
N ALA A 25 8.41 -33.01 -18.23
CA ALA A 25 9.18 -34.13 -18.76
C ALA A 25 10.49 -33.67 -19.42
N ALA A 26 10.48 -32.54 -20.13
CA ALA A 26 11.65 -32.02 -20.82
C ALA A 26 12.70 -31.39 -19.89
N PHE A 27 12.28 -30.67 -18.84
CA PHE A 27 13.18 -29.84 -18.01
C PHE A 27 13.26 -30.30 -16.55
N GLY A 28 12.58 -31.39 -16.18
CA GLY A 28 12.52 -31.92 -14.82
C GLY A 28 11.38 -31.33 -13.97
N GLY A 29 10.86 -32.15 -13.05
CA GLY A 29 9.80 -31.74 -12.12
C GLY A 29 10.30 -30.80 -11.02
N GLY A 30 9.42 -29.91 -10.54
CA GLY A 30 9.66 -29.08 -9.34
C GLY A 30 9.78 -27.56 -9.58
N ALA A 31 9.92 -27.13 -10.83
CA ALA A 31 9.87 -25.71 -11.22
C ALA A 31 8.65 -25.43 -12.13
N GLY A 32 8.26 -24.16 -12.25
CA GLY A 32 7.36 -23.68 -13.28
C GLY A 32 8.18 -23.17 -14.46
N PHE A 33 7.67 -23.29 -15.67
CA PHE A 33 8.40 -22.90 -16.87
C PHE A 33 7.66 -21.76 -17.56
N VAL A 34 8.39 -20.72 -17.95
CA VAL A 34 7.85 -19.53 -18.60
C VAL A 34 8.58 -19.29 -19.91
N PHE A 35 7.83 -19.05 -20.98
CA PHE A 35 8.34 -18.63 -22.28
C PHE A 35 7.60 -17.35 -22.72
N GLY A 36 8.33 -16.32 -23.16
CA GLY A 36 7.72 -15.06 -23.60
C GLY A 36 6.85 -14.34 -22.55
N GLY A 37 7.06 -14.62 -21.25
CA GLY A 37 6.23 -14.10 -20.15
C GLY A 37 4.95 -14.88 -19.88
N VAL A 38 4.67 -15.95 -20.62
CA VAL A 38 3.53 -16.84 -20.43
C VAL A 38 3.98 -18.12 -19.72
N SER A 39 3.23 -18.53 -18.71
CA SER A 39 3.48 -19.80 -18.01
C SER A 39 3.07 -20.98 -18.87
N LEU A 40 3.97 -21.95 -19.05
CA LEU A 40 3.68 -23.21 -19.72
C LEU A 40 2.80 -24.08 -18.80
N ALA A 41 1.62 -24.44 -19.29
CA ALA A 41 0.67 -25.24 -18.53
C ALA A 41 1.20 -26.68 -18.34
N PRO A 42 0.91 -27.35 -17.21
CA PRO A 42 1.25 -28.75 -17.02
C PRO A 42 0.54 -29.61 -18.09
N GLY A 43 1.27 -30.50 -18.77
CA GLY A 43 0.74 -31.32 -19.87
C GLY A 43 0.61 -30.62 -21.22
N GLN A 44 0.97 -29.34 -21.35
CA GLN A 44 1.04 -28.66 -22.65
C GLN A 44 2.28 -29.14 -23.41
N LYS A 45 2.08 -29.68 -24.63
CA LYS A 45 3.17 -30.10 -25.50
C LYS A 45 4.01 -28.90 -25.92
N LEU A 46 5.33 -29.06 -25.95
CA LEU A 46 6.25 -27.98 -26.33
C LEU A 46 6.04 -27.53 -27.78
N GLY A 47 5.67 -28.43 -28.69
CA GLY A 47 5.37 -28.09 -30.09
C GLY A 47 4.13 -27.20 -30.28
N ASP A 48 3.19 -27.21 -29.34
CA ASP A 48 1.94 -26.44 -29.42
C ASP A 48 2.08 -25.03 -28.80
N VAL A 49 3.25 -24.69 -28.25
CA VAL A 49 3.49 -23.38 -27.62
C VAL A 49 3.73 -22.33 -28.72
N PRO A 50 2.88 -21.29 -28.82
CA PRO A 50 3.02 -20.28 -29.87
C PRO A 50 4.39 -19.59 -29.82
N GLY A 51 5.15 -19.68 -30.92
CA GLY A 51 6.45 -19.04 -31.06
C GLY A 51 7.63 -19.73 -30.39
N LEU A 52 7.43 -20.90 -29.76
CA LEU A 52 8.53 -21.71 -29.25
C LEU A 52 9.17 -22.47 -30.41
N GLN A 53 10.43 -22.16 -30.71
CA GLN A 53 11.19 -22.74 -31.81
C GLN A 53 12.55 -23.25 -31.32
N ASP A 54 13.26 -23.94 -32.20
CA ASP A 54 14.63 -24.38 -31.96
C ASP A 54 15.53 -23.18 -31.57
N GLY A 55 16.33 -23.34 -30.51
CA GLY A 55 17.14 -22.27 -29.92
C GLY A 55 16.40 -21.30 -29.00
N SER A 56 15.12 -21.54 -28.70
CA SER A 56 14.36 -20.68 -27.76
C SER A 56 14.81 -20.85 -26.31
N THR A 57 14.71 -19.78 -25.52
CA THR A 57 15.05 -19.79 -24.09
C THR A 57 13.80 -19.87 -23.22
N VAL A 58 13.71 -20.92 -22.39
CA VAL A 58 12.66 -21.12 -21.39
C VAL A 58 13.22 -20.79 -20.00
N HIS A 59 12.45 -20.06 -19.20
CA HIS A 59 12.83 -19.68 -17.85
C HIS A 59 12.25 -20.64 -16.81
N ALA A 60 13.11 -21.25 -15.98
CA ALA A 60 12.67 -21.97 -14.80
C ALA A 60 12.37 -20.97 -13.68
N VAL A 61 11.10 -20.85 -13.34
CA VAL A 61 10.59 -20.01 -12.26
C VAL A 61 10.31 -20.91 -11.05
N PRO A 62 10.77 -20.57 -9.84
CA PRO A 62 10.40 -21.32 -8.65
C PRO A 62 8.88 -21.33 -8.51
N ARG A 63 8.26 -22.52 -8.51
CA ARG A 63 6.86 -22.69 -8.13
C ARG A 63 6.74 -22.46 -6.64
N LEU A 64 6.58 -21.21 -6.22
CA LEU A 64 6.04 -20.92 -4.90
C LEU A 64 4.65 -21.55 -4.85
N ALA A 65 4.47 -22.53 -3.97
CA ALA A 65 3.18 -23.20 -3.79
C ALA A 65 2.13 -22.15 -3.34
N GLY A 66 1.43 -21.61 -4.32
CA GLY A 66 0.26 -20.77 -4.16
C GLY A 66 0.46 -19.30 -4.53
N GLY A 67 -0.03 -18.99 -5.73
CA GLY A 67 -0.57 -17.69 -6.12
C GLY A 67 0.42 -16.86 -6.92
N GLY A 68 0.21 -16.78 -8.23
CA GLY A 68 0.87 -15.79 -9.08
C GLY A 68 0.56 -14.36 -8.63
N ASP A 69 1.17 -13.40 -9.32
CA ASP A 69 0.86 -11.98 -9.09
C ASP A 69 -0.59 -11.65 -9.45
N GLY A 70 -1.19 -10.70 -8.73
CA GLY A 70 -2.57 -10.27 -8.99
C GLY A 70 -3.62 -11.12 -8.26
N THR A 71 -4.66 -11.56 -8.98
CA THR A 71 -5.92 -12.09 -8.40
C THR A 71 -5.69 -13.26 -7.44
N GLU A 72 -4.84 -14.22 -7.81
CA GLU A 72 -4.58 -15.41 -7.00
C GLU A 72 -3.92 -15.06 -5.66
N ALA A 73 -3.00 -14.09 -5.64
CA ALA A 73 -2.38 -13.60 -4.41
C ALA A 73 -3.30 -12.68 -3.58
N MET A 74 -4.25 -11.96 -4.20
CA MET A 74 -5.14 -11.03 -3.50
C MET A 74 -6.04 -11.73 -2.47
N GLY A 75 -6.51 -12.96 -2.76
CA GLY A 75 -7.34 -13.74 -1.85
C GLY A 75 -6.68 -14.02 -0.49
N LYS A 76 -5.35 -14.07 -0.46
CA LYS A 76 -4.56 -14.34 0.76
C LYS A 76 -4.35 -13.10 1.65
N LYS A 77 -4.79 -11.91 1.24
CA LYS A 77 -4.55 -10.62 1.97
C LYS A 77 -5.52 -10.39 3.15
N ASN A 78 -5.61 -11.36 4.06
CA ASN A 78 -6.47 -11.29 5.25
C ASN A 78 -5.78 -10.59 6.45
N LYS A 79 -4.45 -10.68 6.57
CA LYS A 79 -3.68 -10.02 7.64
C LYS A 79 -3.61 -8.51 7.41
N LYS A 80 -3.75 -7.72 8.48
CA LYS A 80 -3.73 -6.25 8.42
C LYS A 80 -2.42 -5.69 8.94
N SER A 81 -1.75 -4.85 8.15
CA SER A 81 -0.52 -4.15 8.57
C SER A 81 -0.82 -2.87 9.36
N HIS A 82 -1.92 -2.18 9.00
CA HIS A 82 -2.31 -0.89 9.58
C HIS A 82 -3.68 -0.92 10.26
N GLY A 83 -3.74 -0.41 11.49
CA GLY A 83 -4.96 -0.15 12.26
C GLY A 83 -5.23 1.35 12.46
N LEU A 84 -6.31 1.67 13.17
CA LEU A 84 -6.64 3.04 13.56
C LEU A 84 -5.64 3.58 14.58
N CYS A 85 -5.19 4.82 14.38
CA CYS A 85 -4.30 5.50 15.32
C CYS A 85 -5.10 6.36 16.31
N ILE A 86 -4.86 6.18 17.61
CA ILE A 86 -5.54 6.94 18.68
C ILE A 86 -5.35 8.45 18.59
N ARG A 87 -4.19 8.93 18.11
CA ARG A 87 -3.89 10.37 18.07
C ARG A 87 -4.52 11.09 16.89
N CYS A 88 -4.53 10.47 15.71
CA CYS A 88 -4.98 11.14 14.48
C CYS A 88 -6.20 10.53 13.82
N GLY A 89 -6.78 9.45 14.36
CA GLY A 89 -7.98 8.78 13.85
C GLY A 89 -7.83 8.13 12.47
N LYS A 90 -6.63 8.11 11.89
CA LYS A 90 -6.38 7.53 10.55
C LYS A 90 -5.97 6.06 10.67
N ARG A 91 -6.36 5.24 9.69
CA ARG A 91 -5.88 3.85 9.53
C ARG A 91 -4.43 3.85 9.02
N ALA A 92 -3.50 4.19 9.90
CA ALA A 92 -2.07 4.34 9.58
C ALA A 92 -1.16 3.84 10.71
N PHE A 93 -1.71 3.27 11.79
CA PHE A 93 -0.92 2.71 12.87
C PHE A 93 -0.38 1.35 12.47
N HIS A 94 0.93 1.21 12.29
CA HIS A 94 1.53 -0.07 11.96
C HIS A 94 1.49 -0.99 13.18
N LEU A 95 0.79 -2.12 13.07
CA LEU A 95 0.49 -2.99 14.22
C LEU A 95 1.72 -3.73 14.76
N GLN A 96 2.61 -4.19 13.88
CA GLN A 96 3.86 -4.85 14.29
C GLN A 96 4.90 -3.86 14.80
N LYS A 97 5.23 -2.82 14.01
CA LYS A 97 6.24 -1.80 14.36
C LYS A 97 5.79 -0.77 15.40
N LYS A 98 4.54 -0.88 15.87
CA LYS A 98 3.90 0.02 16.84
C LYS A 98 4.11 1.51 16.53
N ARG A 99 4.07 1.90 15.26
CA ARG A 99 4.33 3.29 14.83
C ARG A 99 3.33 3.77 13.80
N CYS A 100 2.80 4.98 13.99
CA CYS A 100 1.88 5.61 13.05
C CYS A 100 2.63 6.22 11.87
N ALA A 101 2.36 5.69 10.68
CA ALA A 101 2.86 6.20 9.40
C ALA A 101 2.29 7.57 9.05
N SER A 102 1.33 8.11 9.79
CA SER A 102 0.74 9.41 9.50
C SER A 102 1.21 10.49 10.47
N CYS A 103 0.98 10.33 11.77
CA CYS A 103 1.30 11.35 12.79
C CYS A 103 2.56 11.02 13.61
N GLY A 104 3.16 9.83 13.45
CA GLY A 104 4.37 9.44 14.17
C GLY A 104 4.17 8.87 15.58
N TYR A 105 2.93 8.74 16.08
CA TYR A 105 2.64 8.08 17.37
C TYR A 105 3.42 6.76 17.49
N PRO A 106 4.14 6.47 18.59
CA PRO A 106 4.09 7.14 19.90
C PRO A 106 4.96 8.39 20.07
N ALA A 107 5.75 8.81 19.07
CA ALA A 107 6.66 9.96 19.20
C ALA A 107 5.96 11.21 19.76
N THR A 108 6.66 12.01 20.54
CA THR A 108 6.11 13.22 21.17
C THR A 108 5.70 14.26 20.13
N LYS A 109 6.61 14.56 19.20
CA LYS A 109 6.36 15.48 18.08
C LYS A 109 5.47 14.84 17.02
N ILE A 110 4.53 15.62 16.49
CA ILE A 110 3.74 15.20 15.32
C ILE A 110 4.65 15.17 14.10
N ARG A 111 4.63 14.04 13.38
CA ARG A 111 5.38 13.88 12.14
C ARG A 111 4.85 14.83 11.05
N SER A 112 5.72 15.72 10.58
CA SER A 112 5.50 16.61 9.44
C SER A 112 6.78 16.70 8.60
N TYR A 113 6.64 16.86 7.29
CA TYR A 113 7.76 17.05 6.37
C TYR A 113 7.53 18.27 5.49
N GLU A 114 8.58 19.03 5.18
CA GLU A 114 8.51 20.26 4.37
C GLU A 114 8.12 19.98 2.91
N TRP A 115 8.62 18.88 2.35
CA TRP A 115 8.27 18.45 0.99
C TRP A 115 6.78 18.10 0.85
N ALA A 116 6.06 17.84 1.96
CA ALA A 116 4.66 17.43 1.96
C ALA A 116 3.69 18.57 2.33
N LYS A 117 3.70 19.68 1.60
CA LYS A 117 2.87 20.88 1.86
C LYS A 117 1.37 20.58 2.02
N LYS A 118 0.79 19.74 1.14
CA LYS A 118 -0.63 19.32 1.22
C LYS A 118 -0.94 18.53 2.49
N ALA A 119 0.00 17.70 2.95
CA ALA A 119 -0.17 16.92 4.18
C ALA A 119 -0.19 17.81 5.43
N LYS A 120 0.66 18.85 5.46
CA LYS A 120 0.65 19.86 6.52
C LYS A 120 -0.69 20.60 6.58
N ARG A 121 -1.18 21.09 5.44
CA ARG A 121 -2.45 21.85 5.36
C ARG A 121 -3.64 21.08 5.94
N ARG A 122 -3.74 19.77 5.69
CA ARG A 122 -4.82 18.90 6.21
C ARG A 122 -4.83 18.76 7.74
N ARG A 123 -3.81 19.26 8.44
CA ARG A 123 -3.66 19.20 9.91
C ARG A 123 -3.33 20.55 10.52
N ALA A 124 -3.32 21.62 9.72
CA ALA A 124 -2.97 22.93 10.21
C ALA A 124 -3.97 23.39 11.29
N PRO A 125 -3.55 24.23 12.25
CA PRO A 125 -4.49 24.90 13.14
C PRO A 125 -5.59 25.59 12.32
N GLY A 126 -6.86 25.35 12.66
CA GLY A 126 -7.99 25.84 11.86
C GLY A 126 -8.91 24.74 11.33
N THR A 127 -8.38 23.55 11.08
CA THR A 127 -9.19 22.46 10.49
C THR A 127 -10.08 21.73 11.49
N GLY A 128 -9.96 22.02 12.78
CA GLY A 128 -10.67 21.32 13.86
C GLY A 128 -11.58 22.26 14.66
N ARG A 129 -12.10 21.77 15.80
CA ARG A 129 -13.08 22.49 16.63
C ARG A 129 -12.55 23.79 17.28
N GLN A 130 -11.23 23.98 17.33
CA GLN A 130 -10.53 25.14 17.91
C GLN A 130 -11.16 25.65 19.23
N GLN A 131 -11.49 24.76 20.17
CA GLN A 131 -12.33 25.10 21.33
C GLN A 131 -11.84 26.33 22.12
N TYR A 132 -10.52 26.42 22.35
CA TYR A 132 -9.90 27.56 23.03
C TYR A 132 -9.65 28.74 22.06
N VAL A 133 -8.87 28.49 21.00
CA VAL A 133 -8.37 29.52 20.06
C VAL A 133 -9.50 30.33 19.42
N LYS A 134 -10.65 29.70 19.12
CA LYS A 134 -11.79 30.40 18.51
C LYS A 134 -12.33 31.55 19.38
N THR A 135 -12.15 31.48 20.70
CA THR A 135 -12.65 32.50 21.63
C THR A 135 -11.62 33.57 21.98
N LEU A 136 -10.34 33.35 21.63
CA LEU A 136 -9.23 34.23 22.02
C LEU A 136 -9.37 35.64 21.46
N ALA A 137 -9.69 35.80 20.18
CA ALA A 137 -9.80 37.12 19.56
C ALA A 137 -10.84 38.00 20.28
N ARG A 138 -11.97 37.42 20.68
CA ARG A 138 -13.01 38.10 21.47
C ARG A 138 -12.53 38.43 22.88
N ARG A 139 -11.87 37.48 23.56
CA ARG A 139 -11.31 37.71 24.91
C ARG A 139 -10.26 38.82 24.90
N PHE A 140 -9.39 38.82 23.89
CA PHE A 140 -8.35 39.82 23.68
C PHE A 140 -8.96 41.21 23.44
N LYS A 141 -9.98 41.33 22.56
CA LYS A 141 -10.72 42.59 22.34
C LYS A 141 -11.35 43.12 23.64
N ASN A 142 -11.77 42.22 24.51
CA ASN A 142 -12.35 42.55 25.82
C ASN A 142 -11.30 42.66 26.94
N LYS A 143 -10.00 42.75 26.62
CA LYS A 143 -8.88 42.88 27.56
C LYS A 143 -8.86 41.81 28.67
N PHE A 144 -9.29 40.58 28.34
CA PHE A 144 -9.36 39.47 29.29
C PHE A 144 -10.12 39.83 30.59
N ARG A 145 -11.16 40.67 30.50
CA ARG A 145 -12.02 41.00 31.65
C ARG A 145 -12.68 39.75 32.23
N GLU A 146 -12.63 39.63 33.54
CA GLU A 146 -13.24 38.56 34.34
C GLU A 146 -14.09 39.17 35.47
N GLY A 147 -15.05 38.41 35.99
CA GLY A 147 -15.84 38.82 37.17
C GLY A 147 -16.82 40.00 36.99
N THR A 148 -16.90 40.62 35.81
CA THR A 148 -17.84 41.74 35.58
C THR A 148 -19.11 41.29 34.86
N THR A 149 -20.27 41.74 35.34
CA THR A 149 -21.55 41.57 34.63
C THR A 149 -21.79 42.74 33.67
N PRO A 150 -22.38 42.49 32.48
CA PRO A 150 -22.82 43.56 31.61
C PRO A 150 -23.95 44.35 32.27
N THR A 151 -23.97 45.66 32.05
CA THR A 151 -25.06 46.53 32.52
C THR A 151 -26.40 46.08 31.97
N ALA A 152 -27.46 46.16 32.77
CA ALA A 152 -28.81 45.80 32.34
C ALA A 152 -29.25 46.61 31.10
N ARG A 153 -29.87 45.93 30.12
CA ARG A 153 -30.33 46.56 28.88
C ARG A 153 -31.57 47.42 29.18
N LYS A 154 -31.52 48.73 28.93
CA LYS A 154 -32.70 49.60 29.02
C LYS A 154 -33.71 49.23 27.90
N LYS A 155 -34.95 48.90 28.26
CA LYS A 155 -36.04 48.74 27.27
C LYS A 155 -36.27 50.11 26.61
N ARG A 156 -36.18 50.19 25.28
CA ARG A 156 -36.70 51.36 24.55
C ARG A 156 -38.22 51.31 24.68
N GLY A 157 -38.84 52.36 25.21
CA GLY A 157 -40.30 52.48 25.26
C GLY A 157 -40.85 52.31 23.85
N GLY A 158 -41.86 51.47 23.69
CA GLY A 158 -42.56 51.32 22.41
C GLY A 158 -43.13 52.68 22.01
N SER A 159 -42.85 53.11 20.78
CA SER A 159 -43.57 54.23 20.17
C SER A 159 -45.03 53.80 20.02
N GLN A 160 -45.94 54.54 20.65
CA GLN A 160 -47.37 54.51 20.34
C GLN A 160 -47.61 55.12 18.96
#